data_AF-A0A3N5RBH7-F1
#
_entry.id   AF-A0A3N5RBH7-F1
#
_cell.length_a   1.000
_cell.length_b   1.000
_cell.length_c   1.000
_cell.angle_alpha   90.00
_cell.angle_beta   90.00
_cell.angle_gamma   90.00
#
_symmetry.space_group_name_H-M   'P 1'
#
loop_
_entity.id
_entity.type
_entity.pdbx_description
1 polymer ?
#
loop_
_entity_poly.entity_id
_entity_poly.type
_entity_poly.pdbx_seq_one_letter_code
_entity_poly.pdbx_strand_id
1 'polypeptide(L)'
;SSVGSMVASILGLLAIMLAFTFNLAASRFDARRQVVLEEANAIGTTWLRARLLPEPQRSEIADLLRDYVDARVSHVDYSTIDARLARSEELQELIWSRGVTAAESAPQSIMTGLFLQSLNEVIDLHAKRVMVGLRSRLPLILWVALFSLVIVGMLSVGYQAGLSGTRRSPAEFLLAISFAVVLLLIVDLDRAHAGLLRVDKHALIDLQRSMQTAQPRSER
;
A
#
# COMPACT_ATOMS: atom_id res chain seq x y z
N SER A 1 12.23 32.75 -31.18
CA SER A 1 11.01 32.82 -32.01
C SER A 1 9.80 32.66 -31.11
N SER A 2 8.63 33.15 -31.51
CA SER A 2 7.37 32.92 -30.78
C SER A 2 7.08 31.43 -30.56
N VAL A 3 7.47 30.58 -31.52
CA VAL A 3 7.40 29.12 -31.40
C VAL A 3 8.22 28.60 -30.23
N GLY A 4 9.48 29.03 -30.08
CA GLY A 4 10.35 28.58 -28.99
C GLY A 4 9.84 28.98 -27.60
N SER A 5 9.24 30.16 -27.45
CA SER A 5 8.63 30.56 -26.17
C SER A 5 7.38 29.72 -25.86
N MET A 6 6.55 29.41 -26.86
CA MET A 6 5.40 28.51 -26.67
C MET A 6 5.83 27.10 -26.28
N VAL A 7 6.86 26.54 -26.91
CA VAL A 7 7.43 25.22 -26.55
C VAL A 7 7.92 25.24 -25.11
N ALA A 8 8.68 26.27 -24.72
CA ALA A 8 9.16 26.41 -23.35
C ALA A 8 8.02 26.48 -22.32
N SER A 9 6.94 27.21 -22.62
CA SER A 9 5.75 27.26 -21.74
C SER A 9 5.05 25.90 -21.62
N ILE A 10 4.87 25.16 -22.72
CA ILE A 10 4.27 23.82 -22.71
C ILE A 10 5.13 22.84 -21.91
N LEU A 11 6.44 22.85 -22.12
CA LEU A 11 7.38 22.00 -21.38
C LEU A 11 7.43 22.37 -19.89
N GLY A 12 7.34 23.66 -19.56
CA GLY A 12 7.23 24.12 -18.17
C GLY A 12 5.96 23.61 -17.50
N LEU A 13 4.81 23.69 -18.18
CA LEU A 13 3.55 23.14 -17.68
C LEU A 13 3.62 21.62 -17.51
N LEU A 14 4.22 20.90 -18.46
CA LEU A 14 4.45 19.46 -18.38
C LEU A 14 5.33 19.10 -17.16
N ALA A 15 6.43 19.83 -16.94
CA ALA A 15 7.32 19.60 -15.81
C ALA A 15 6.59 19.79 -14.46
N ILE A 16 5.77 20.84 -14.35
CA ILE A 16 4.95 21.09 -13.16
C ILE A 16 3.93 19.97 -12.95
N MET A 17 3.22 19.57 -14.01
CA MET A 17 2.23 18.49 -13.93
C MET A 17 2.87 17.16 -13.51
N LEU A 18 4.06 16.83 -14.03
CA LEU A 18 4.82 15.66 -13.62
C LEU A 18 5.22 15.73 -12.16
N ALA A 19 5.72 16.88 -11.69
CA ALA A 19 6.12 17.05 -10.29
C ALA A 19 4.93 16.84 -9.33
N PHE A 20 3.77 17.42 -9.63
CA PHE A 20 2.57 17.22 -8.81
C PHE A 20 2.05 15.78 -8.87
N THR A 21 2.05 15.16 -10.04
CA THR A 21 1.59 13.77 -10.20
C THR A 21 2.53 12.79 -9.49
N PHE A 22 3.84 13.02 -9.58
CA PHE A 22 4.85 12.26 -8.84
C PHE A 22 4.66 12.38 -7.34
N ASN A 23 4.49 13.60 -6.82
CA ASN A 23 4.26 13.82 -5.39
C ASN A 23 2.98 13.09 -4.91
N LEU A 24 1.89 13.18 -5.67
CA LEU A 24 0.65 12.48 -5.34
C LEU A 24 0.81 10.96 -5.36
N ALA A 25 1.53 10.40 -6.33
CA ALA A 25 1.84 8.98 -6.41
C ALA A 25 2.74 8.53 -5.23
N ALA A 26 3.77 9.32 -4.90
CA ALA A 26 4.67 9.06 -3.77
C ALA A 26 3.95 9.11 -2.42
N SER A 27 3.08 10.11 -2.21
CA SER A 27 2.26 10.22 -1.00
C SER A 27 1.31 9.03 -0.82
N ARG A 28 0.70 8.55 -1.91
CA ARG A 28 -0.14 7.34 -1.89
C ARG A 28 0.68 6.09 -1.59
N PHE A 29 1.87 5.98 -2.17
CA PHE A 29 2.79 4.87 -1.88
C PHE A 29 3.18 4.85 -0.40
N ASP A 30 3.55 6.00 0.17
CA ASP A 30 3.91 6.12 1.58
C ASP A 30 2.72 5.81 2.50
N ALA A 31 1.52 6.28 2.19
CA ALA A 31 0.31 5.94 2.93
C ALA A 31 0.03 4.42 2.94
N ARG A 32 0.26 3.72 1.81
CA ARG A 32 0.13 2.25 1.75
C ARG A 32 1.16 1.57 2.66
N ARG A 33 2.42 2.04 2.66
CA ARG A 33 3.49 1.53 3.52
C ARG A 33 3.20 1.76 4.99
N GLN A 34 2.75 2.96 5.34
CA GLN A 34 2.43 3.34 6.72
C GLN A 34 1.29 2.47 7.27
N VAL A 35 0.23 2.23 6.51
CA VAL A 35 -0.88 1.38 6.97
C VAL A 35 -0.45 -0.07 7.20
N VAL A 36 0.49 -0.61 6.41
CA VAL A 36 1.04 -1.96 6.65
C VAL A 36 1.84 -2.00 7.95
N LEU A 37 2.62 -0.96 8.24
CA LEU A 37 3.37 -0.83 9.49
C LEU A 37 2.43 -0.69 10.70
N GLU A 38 1.43 0.19 10.60
CA GLU A 38 0.38 0.37 11.62
C GLU A 38 -0.33 -0.96 11.90
N GLU A 39 -0.75 -1.68 10.85
CA GLU A 39 -1.40 -3.00 10.99
C GLU A 39 -0.49 -3.99 11.71
N ALA A 40 0.78 -4.09 11.34
CA ALA A 40 1.72 -4.99 12.01
C ALA A 40 1.87 -4.67 13.51
N ASN A 41 1.96 -3.38 13.87
CA ASN A 41 2.06 -2.95 15.26
C ASN A 41 0.79 -3.25 16.08
N ALA A 42 -0.39 -3.04 15.48
CA ALA A 42 -1.66 -3.36 16.12
C ALA A 42 -1.83 -4.86 16.35
N ILE A 43 -1.43 -5.70 15.38
CA ILE A 43 -1.43 -7.15 15.54
C ILE A 43 -0.43 -7.55 16.62
N GLY A 44 0.78 -6.98 16.64
CA GLY A 44 1.78 -7.24 17.67
C GLY A 44 1.28 -6.90 19.08
N THR A 45 0.58 -5.77 19.21
CA THR A 45 -0.06 -5.37 20.48
C THR A 45 -1.15 -6.36 20.88
N THR A 46 -2.00 -6.76 19.93
CA THR A 46 -3.07 -7.75 20.14
C THR A 46 -2.51 -9.10 20.56
N TRP A 47 -1.42 -9.54 19.93
CA TRP A 47 -0.69 -10.77 20.26
C TRP A 47 -0.18 -10.76 21.70
N LEU A 48 0.46 -9.66 22.14
CA LEU A 48 0.94 -9.53 23.51
C LEU A 48 -0.22 -9.54 24.52
N ARG A 49 -1.32 -8.85 24.20
CA ARG A 49 -2.51 -8.78 25.07
C ARG A 49 -3.27 -10.10 25.12
N ALA A 50 -3.27 -10.89 24.05
CA ALA A 50 -3.87 -12.23 24.03
C ALA A 50 -3.23 -13.16 25.08
N ARG A 51 -1.94 -12.99 25.38
CA ARG A 51 -1.22 -13.79 26.40
C ARG A 51 -1.69 -13.52 27.83
N LEU A 52 -2.42 -12.42 28.05
CA LEU A 52 -2.99 -12.04 29.34
C LEU A 52 -4.39 -12.64 29.57
N LEU A 53 -4.96 -13.28 28.55
CA LEU A 53 -6.25 -13.96 28.67
C LEU A 53 -6.10 -15.30 29.42
N PRO A 54 -7.17 -15.77 30.07
CA PRO A 54 -7.20 -17.12 30.65
C PRO A 54 -7.18 -18.20 29.56
N GLU A 55 -6.81 -19.43 29.94
CA GLU A 55 -7.09 -20.59 29.09
C GLU A 55 -8.59 -20.92 29.09
N PRO A 56 -9.12 -21.49 27.99
CA PRO A 56 -8.42 -21.88 26.75
C PRO A 56 -8.26 -20.74 25.72
N GLN A 57 -8.89 -19.57 25.94
CA GLN A 57 -8.97 -18.50 24.94
C GLN A 57 -7.60 -17.97 24.54
N ARG A 58 -6.65 -17.89 25.47
CA ARG A 58 -5.27 -17.49 25.20
C ARG A 58 -4.64 -18.32 24.08
N SER A 59 -4.67 -19.65 24.18
CA SER A 59 -4.05 -20.53 23.19
C SER A 59 -4.81 -20.53 21.86
N GLU A 60 -6.14 -20.55 21.91
CA GLU A 60 -6.97 -20.52 20.70
C GLU A 60 -6.80 -19.22 19.90
N ILE A 61 -6.82 -18.07 20.58
CA ILE A 61 -6.62 -16.76 19.94
C ILE A 61 -5.18 -16.64 19.41
N ALA A 62 -4.20 -17.19 20.12
CA ALA A 62 -2.82 -17.20 19.65
C ALA A 62 -2.70 -17.93 18.30
N ASP A 63 -3.31 -19.11 18.16
CA ASP A 63 -3.30 -19.85 16.89
C ASP A 63 -4.04 -19.10 15.78
N LEU A 64 -5.22 -18.54 16.07
CA LEU A 64 -5.98 -17.74 15.10
C LEU A 64 -5.21 -16.49 14.63
N LEU A 65 -4.48 -15.81 15.52
CA LEU A 65 -3.64 -14.66 15.16
C LEU A 65 -2.48 -15.07 14.26
N ARG A 66 -1.88 -16.25 14.47
CA ARG A 66 -0.85 -16.77 13.56
C ARG A 66 -1.42 -17.04 12.18
N ASP A 67 -2.56 -17.73 12.11
CA ASP A 67 -3.24 -18.01 10.84
C ASP A 67 -3.64 -16.72 10.13
N TYR A 68 -4.05 -15.70 10.89
CA TYR A 68 -4.33 -14.37 10.35
C TYR A 68 -3.07 -13.76 9.74
N VAL A 69 -1.95 -13.69 10.47
CA VAL A 69 -0.69 -13.13 9.94
C VAL A 69 -0.18 -13.92 8.74
N ASP A 70 -0.23 -15.26 8.76
CA ASP A 70 0.14 -16.12 7.65
C ASP A 70 -0.67 -15.78 6.39
N ALA A 71 -1.99 -15.61 6.55
CA ALA A 71 -2.89 -15.19 5.48
C ALA A 71 -2.60 -13.77 4.96
N ARG A 72 -1.95 -12.88 5.74
CA ARG A 72 -1.57 -11.52 5.32
C ARG A 72 -0.19 -11.45 4.65
N VAL A 73 0.75 -12.29 5.07
CA VAL A 73 2.14 -12.30 4.56
C VAL A 73 2.24 -12.94 3.18
N SER A 74 1.46 -14.01 2.91
CA SER A 74 1.60 -14.81 1.68
C SER A 74 1.50 -14.00 0.37
N HIS A 75 2.09 -14.51 -0.72
CA HIS A 75 2.21 -13.80 -1.99
C HIS A 75 0.85 -13.48 -2.61
N VAL A 76 0.64 -12.25 -3.06
CA VAL A 76 -0.68 -11.79 -3.55
C VAL A 76 -0.76 -11.97 -5.05
N ASP A 77 -1.56 -12.95 -5.49
CA ASP A 77 -2.05 -13.01 -6.86
C ASP A 77 -3.37 -12.26 -6.96
N TYR A 78 -3.53 -11.42 -7.99
CA TYR A 78 -4.74 -10.61 -8.20
C TYR A 78 -6.02 -11.44 -8.25
N SER A 79 -5.95 -12.69 -8.72
CA SER A 79 -7.09 -13.63 -8.76
C SER A 79 -7.53 -14.15 -7.40
N THR A 80 -6.71 -14.00 -6.35
CA THR A 80 -6.96 -14.55 -5.01
C THR A 80 -7.23 -13.48 -3.96
N ILE A 81 -7.22 -12.19 -4.34
CA ILE A 81 -7.38 -11.07 -3.40
C ILE A 81 -8.70 -11.18 -2.62
N ASP A 82 -9.82 -11.45 -3.30
CA ASP A 82 -11.13 -11.53 -2.66
C ASP A 82 -11.23 -12.70 -1.69
N ALA A 83 -10.73 -13.88 -2.08
CA ALA A 83 -10.72 -15.06 -1.22
C ALA A 83 -9.88 -14.85 0.05
N ARG A 84 -8.76 -14.13 -0.07
CA ARG A 84 -7.88 -13.82 1.07
C ARG A 84 -8.44 -12.74 1.97
N LEU A 85 -9.17 -11.79 1.40
CA LEU A 85 -9.91 -10.79 2.15
C LEU A 85 -10.97 -11.49 3.00
N ALA A 86 -11.79 -12.34 2.38
CA ALA A 86 -12.80 -13.13 3.08
C ALA A 86 -12.20 -14.00 4.19
N ARG A 87 -11.06 -14.68 3.93
CA ARG A 87 -10.37 -15.48 4.96
C ARG A 87 -9.86 -14.62 6.12
N SER A 88 -9.39 -13.39 5.84
CA SER A 88 -8.93 -12.47 6.88
C SER A 88 -10.10 -12.02 7.76
N GLU A 89 -11.24 -11.70 7.16
CA GLU A 89 -12.47 -11.30 7.86
C GLU A 89 -13.03 -12.46 8.70
N GLU A 90 -13.04 -13.69 8.16
CA GLU A 90 -13.43 -14.89 8.91
C GLU A 90 -12.57 -15.10 10.16
N LEU A 91 -11.25 -14.96 10.04
CA LEU A 91 -10.34 -15.10 11.17
C LEU A 91 -10.54 -13.97 12.20
N GLN A 92 -10.79 -12.74 11.78
CA GLN A 92 -11.11 -11.64 12.68
C GLN A 92 -12.38 -11.92 13.48
N GLU A 93 -13.43 -12.43 12.83
CA GLU A 93 -14.69 -12.77 13.51
C GLU A 93 -14.51 -13.92 14.52
N LEU A 94 -13.72 -14.94 14.17
CA LEU A 94 -13.38 -16.02 15.10
C LEU A 94 -12.61 -15.50 16.33
N ILE A 95 -11.61 -14.64 16.12
CA ILE A 95 -10.85 -14.03 17.22
C ILE A 95 -11.76 -13.16 18.09
N TRP A 96 -12.66 -12.38 17.47
CA TRP A 96 -13.64 -11.56 18.16
C TRP A 96 -14.56 -12.40 19.04
N SER A 97 -15.16 -13.45 18.48
CA SER A 97 -16.04 -14.38 19.21
C SER A 97 -15.33 -14.99 20.44
N ARG A 98 -14.07 -15.39 20.31
CA ARG A 98 -13.27 -15.90 21.44
C ARG A 98 -12.95 -14.82 22.46
N GLY A 99 -12.68 -13.59 22.02
CA GLY A 99 -12.51 -12.43 22.88
C GLY A 99 -13.76 -12.10 23.71
N VAL A 100 -14.94 -12.14 23.08
CA VAL A 100 -16.24 -11.94 23.76
C VAL A 100 -16.47 -13.04 24.80
N THR A 101 -16.19 -14.31 24.46
CA THR A 101 -16.30 -15.43 25.41
C THR A 101 -15.39 -15.23 26.64
N ALA A 102 -14.17 -14.73 26.44
CA ALA A 102 -13.27 -14.38 27.54
C ALA A 102 -13.83 -13.23 28.39
N ALA A 103 -14.46 -12.23 27.76
CA ALA A 103 -15.03 -11.08 28.44
C ALA A 103 -16.25 -11.46 29.29
N GLU A 104 -17.11 -12.34 28.79
CA GLU A 104 -18.25 -12.89 29.54
C GLU A 104 -17.80 -13.71 30.75
N SER A 105 -16.70 -14.45 30.60
CA SER A 105 -16.11 -15.26 31.68
C SER A 105 -15.46 -14.40 32.77
N ALA A 106 -14.99 -13.19 32.44
CA ALA A 106 -14.36 -12.26 33.37
C ALA A 106 -14.77 -10.79 33.10
N PRO A 107 -16.02 -10.38 33.42
CA PRO A 107 -16.58 -9.08 33.00
C PRO A 107 -15.84 -7.85 33.56
N GLN A 108 -15.14 -8.00 34.68
CA GLN A 108 -14.38 -6.92 35.32
C GLN A 108 -12.89 -6.93 34.93
N SER A 109 -12.48 -7.79 33.99
CA SER A 109 -11.09 -7.91 33.58
C SER A 109 -10.66 -6.77 32.66
N ILE A 110 -9.86 -5.85 33.21
CA ILE A 110 -9.22 -4.77 32.44
C ILE A 110 -8.40 -5.34 31.27
N MET A 111 -7.73 -6.48 31.47
CA MET A 111 -6.88 -7.10 30.43
C MET A 111 -7.69 -7.59 29.23
N THR A 112 -8.90 -8.11 29.47
CA THR A 112 -9.78 -8.54 28.38
C THR A 112 -10.34 -7.35 27.61
N GLY A 113 -10.69 -6.26 28.31
CA GLY A 113 -11.08 -5.00 27.67
C GLY A 113 -9.96 -4.41 26.80
N LEU A 114 -8.71 -4.39 27.30
CA LEU A 114 -7.55 -3.94 26.53
C LEU A 114 -7.29 -4.84 25.31
N PHE A 115 -7.48 -6.16 25.42
CA PHE A 115 -7.37 -7.07 24.30
C PHE A 115 -8.42 -6.77 23.21
N LEU A 116 -9.69 -6.63 23.58
CA LEU A 116 -10.77 -6.30 22.64
C LEU A 116 -10.55 -4.95 21.96
N GLN A 117 -10.04 -3.96 22.69
CA GLN A 117 -9.67 -2.67 22.13
C GLN A 117 -8.56 -2.80 21.07
N SER A 118 -7.49 -3.54 21.35
CA SER A 118 -6.43 -3.75 20.35
C SER A 118 -6.90 -4.56 19.15
N LEU A 119 -7.80 -5.53 19.36
CA LEU A 119 -8.40 -6.30 18.28
C LEU A 119 -9.27 -5.42 17.38
N ASN A 120 -10.05 -4.50 17.95
CA ASN A 120 -10.80 -3.52 17.18
C ASN A 120 -9.88 -2.66 16.30
N GLU A 121 -8.73 -2.23 16.83
CA GLU A 121 -7.73 -1.49 16.06
C GLU A 121 -7.16 -2.30 14.87
N VAL A 122 -6.97 -3.62 15.03
CA VAL A 122 -6.59 -4.51 13.93
C VAL A 122 -7.67 -4.55 12.85
N ILE A 123 -8.95 -4.61 13.23
CA ILE A 123 -10.09 -4.63 12.30
C ILE A 123 -10.19 -3.29 11.55
N ASP A 124 -10.06 -2.16 12.25
CA ASP A 124 -10.08 -0.82 11.67
C ASP A 124 -8.94 -0.62 10.66
N LEU A 125 -7.71 -1.04 11.03
CA LEU A 125 -6.54 -0.95 10.16
C LEU A 125 -6.64 -1.89 8.95
N HIS A 126 -7.28 -3.06 9.12
CA HIS A 126 -7.59 -3.94 8.01
C HIS A 126 -8.49 -3.25 6.98
N ALA A 127 -9.59 -2.64 7.41
CA ALA A 127 -10.49 -1.89 6.53
C ALA A 127 -9.78 -0.71 5.85
N LYS A 128 -8.96 0.02 6.60
CA LYS A 128 -8.11 1.11 6.07
C LYS A 128 -7.15 0.60 5.00
N ARG A 129 -6.51 -0.55 5.22
CA ARG A 129 -5.58 -1.17 4.25
C ARG A 129 -6.29 -1.57 2.97
N VAL A 130 -7.49 -2.14 3.04
CA VAL A 130 -8.30 -2.48 1.87
C VAL A 130 -8.62 -1.22 1.06
N MET A 131 -9.05 -0.15 1.72
CA MET A 131 -9.37 1.12 1.07
C MET A 131 -8.14 1.77 0.41
N VAL A 132 -7.03 1.89 1.15
CA VAL A 132 -5.80 2.56 0.70
C VAL A 132 -5.06 1.71 -0.35
N GLY A 133 -5.04 0.39 -0.19
CA GLY A 133 -4.30 -0.55 -1.02
C GLY A 133 -5.01 -0.94 -2.32
N LEU A 134 -6.34 -1.07 -2.32
CA LEU A 134 -7.09 -1.54 -3.51
C LEU A 134 -7.83 -0.42 -4.24
N ARG A 135 -8.38 0.56 -3.51
CA ARG A 135 -9.30 1.56 -4.09
C ARG A 135 -8.63 2.91 -4.37
N SER A 136 -7.47 3.18 -3.77
CA SER A 136 -6.80 4.48 -3.85
C SER A 136 -5.80 4.55 -5.02
N ARG A 137 -6.32 4.76 -6.24
CA ARG A 137 -5.54 5.04 -7.46
C ARG A 137 -5.68 6.51 -7.90
N LEU A 138 -4.75 6.98 -8.73
CA LEU A 138 -4.91 8.27 -9.41
C LEU A 138 -6.15 8.27 -10.32
N PRO A 139 -7.03 9.29 -10.24
CA PRO A 139 -8.16 9.44 -11.15
C PRO A 139 -7.70 9.44 -12.62
N LEU A 140 -8.46 8.76 -13.48
CA LEU A 140 -8.14 8.63 -14.91
C LEU A 140 -7.92 9.98 -15.61
N ILE A 141 -8.64 11.01 -15.19
CA ILE A 141 -8.51 12.35 -15.76
C ILE A 141 -7.10 12.94 -15.61
N LEU A 142 -6.37 12.62 -14.53
CA LEU A 142 -4.99 13.06 -14.34
C LEU A 142 -4.06 12.38 -15.35
N TRP A 143 -4.27 11.10 -15.62
CA TRP A 143 -3.54 10.36 -16.65
C TRP A 143 -3.81 10.92 -18.05
N VAL A 144 -5.07 11.17 -18.38
CA VAL A 144 -5.46 11.77 -19.67
C VAL A 144 -4.80 13.13 -19.85
N ALA A 145 -4.84 14.00 -18.83
CA ALA A 145 -4.20 15.31 -18.87
C ALA A 145 -2.67 15.19 -19.03
N LEU A 146 -2.03 14.28 -18.28
CA LEU A 146 -0.60 14.07 -18.32
C LEU A 146 -0.13 13.59 -19.71
N PHE A 147 -0.76 12.55 -20.26
CA PHE A 147 -0.42 12.05 -21.60
C PHE A 147 -0.70 13.08 -22.69
N SER A 148 -1.78 13.85 -22.56
CA SER A 148 -2.07 14.94 -23.51
C SER A 148 -0.97 16.00 -23.51
N LEU A 149 -0.50 16.42 -22.33
CA LEU A 149 0.60 17.38 -22.21
C LEU A 149 1.93 16.83 -22.76
N VAL A 150 2.21 15.54 -22.55
CA VAL A 150 3.39 14.89 -23.11
C VAL A 150 3.32 14.88 -24.63
N ILE A 151 2.19 14.47 -25.22
CA ILE A 151 2.00 14.44 -26.68
C ILE A 151 2.15 15.84 -27.26
N VAL A 152 1.46 16.83 -26.70
CA VAL A 152 1.53 18.23 -27.16
C VAL A 152 2.96 18.78 -27.01
N GLY A 153 3.65 18.49 -25.90
CA GLY A 153 5.03 18.90 -25.68
C GLY A 153 6.00 18.29 -26.68
N MET A 154 5.93 16.98 -26.91
CA MET A 154 6.80 16.28 -27.85
C MET A 154 6.54 16.70 -29.30
N LEU A 155 5.28 16.88 -29.69
CA LEU A 155 4.92 17.41 -31.01
C LEU A 155 5.45 18.84 -31.19
N SER A 156 5.37 19.68 -30.16
CA SER A 156 5.87 21.06 -30.21
C SER A 156 7.38 21.11 -30.37
N VAL A 157 8.12 20.27 -29.63
CA VAL A 157 9.58 20.12 -29.76
C VAL A 157 9.96 19.64 -31.16
N GLY A 158 9.27 18.62 -31.68
CA GLY A 158 9.51 18.10 -33.03
C GLY A 158 9.22 19.12 -34.14
N TYR A 159 8.14 19.91 -33.99
CA TYR A 159 7.80 20.99 -34.91
C TYR A 159 8.86 22.10 -34.91
N GLN A 160 9.32 22.52 -33.73
CA GLN A 160 10.40 23.51 -33.60
C GLN A 160 11.69 23.00 -34.26
N ALA A 161 12.08 21.75 -34.00
CA ALA A 161 13.27 21.15 -34.60
C ALA A 161 13.18 21.09 -36.14
N GLY A 162 12.01 20.77 -36.68
CA GLY A 162 11.75 20.77 -38.13
C GLY A 162 11.86 22.15 -38.77
N LEU A 163 11.35 23.20 -38.11
CA LEU A 163 11.45 24.59 -38.59
C LEU A 163 12.88 25.14 -38.53
N SER A 164 13.66 24.73 -37.54
CA SER A 164 15.04 25.21 -37.34
C SER A 164 16.04 24.67 -38.37
N GLY A 165 15.68 23.68 -39.18
CA GLY A 165 16.54 23.10 -40.24
C GLY A 165 17.83 22.43 -39.74
N THR A 166 18.01 22.34 -38.41
CA THR A 166 19.17 21.77 -37.74
C THR A 166 19.11 20.25 -37.72
N ARG A 167 20.28 19.58 -37.79
CA ARG A 167 20.38 18.13 -37.52
C ARG A 167 19.81 17.83 -36.13
N ARG A 168 19.04 16.74 -36.00
CA ARG A 168 18.46 16.27 -34.72
C ARG A 168 19.54 16.26 -33.65
N SER A 169 19.38 17.07 -32.61
CA SER A 169 20.35 17.13 -31.50
C SER A 169 20.12 15.94 -30.57
N PRO A 170 21.19 15.27 -30.08
CA PRO A 170 21.05 14.25 -29.03
C PRO A 170 20.35 14.78 -27.77
N ALA A 171 20.31 16.10 -27.55
CA ALA A 171 19.59 16.74 -26.46
C ALA A 171 18.06 16.50 -26.50
N GLU A 172 17.45 16.43 -27.68
CA GLU A 172 16.00 16.17 -27.82
C GLU A 172 15.65 14.76 -27.36
N PHE A 173 16.52 13.79 -27.69
CA PHE A 173 16.38 12.41 -27.25
C PHE A 173 16.58 12.26 -25.75
N LEU A 174 17.58 12.92 -25.18
CA LEU A 174 17.82 12.97 -23.73
C LEU A 174 16.62 13.58 -22.98
N LEU A 175 16.01 14.64 -23.52
CA LEU A 175 14.81 15.24 -22.95
C LEU A 175 13.63 14.26 -22.96
N ALA A 176 13.41 13.55 -24.07
CA ALA A 176 12.36 12.54 -24.18
C ALA A 176 12.56 11.39 -23.20
N ILE A 177 13.79 10.88 -23.06
CA ILE A 177 14.13 9.85 -22.06
C ILE A 177 13.86 10.36 -20.65
N SER A 178 14.25 11.61 -20.33
CA SER A 178 14.08 12.18 -19.00
C SER A 178 12.60 12.18 -18.58
N PHE A 179 11.72 12.63 -19.47
CA PHE A 179 10.27 12.59 -19.23
C PHE A 179 9.72 11.16 -19.16
N ALA A 180 10.20 10.26 -20.01
CA ALA A 180 9.79 8.86 -19.98
C ALA A 180 10.16 8.18 -18.65
N VAL A 181 11.37 8.42 -18.12
CA VAL A 181 11.80 7.90 -16.82
C VAL A 181 10.90 8.40 -15.70
N VAL A 182 10.59 9.70 -15.66
CA VAL A 182 9.68 10.26 -14.64
C VAL A 182 8.29 9.64 -14.75
N LEU A 183 7.76 9.50 -15.97
CA LEU A 183 6.48 8.83 -16.20
C LEU A 183 6.48 7.38 -15.72
N LEU A 184 7.54 6.63 -16.02
CA LEU A 184 7.69 5.25 -15.55
C LEU A 184 7.71 5.19 -14.02
N LEU A 185 8.41 6.11 -13.35
CA LEU A 185 8.40 6.19 -11.89
C LEU A 185 7.01 6.52 -11.32
N ILE A 186 6.27 7.43 -11.95
CA ILE A 186 4.88 7.75 -11.54
C ILE A 186 3.99 6.51 -11.70
N VAL A 187 4.10 5.80 -12.82
CA VAL A 187 3.34 4.57 -13.07
C VAL A 187 3.69 3.50 -12.04
N ASP A 188 4.98 3.34 -11.72
CA ASP A 188 5.46 2.36 -10.75
C ASP A 188 4.94 2.66 -9.34
N LEU A 189 4.98 3.93 -8.92
CA LEU A 189 4.46 4.38 -7.61
C LEU A 189 2.93 4.25 -7.49
N ASP A 190 2.18 4.53 -8.56
CA ASP A 190 0.71 4.43 -8.53
C ASP A 190 0.24 2.97 -8.46
N ARG A 191 1.01 2.02 -9.02
CA ARG A 191 0.67 0.59 -8.99
C ARG A 191 0.89 -0.02 -7.61
N ALA A 192 -0.20 -0.42 -6.96
CA ALA A 192 -0.17 -0.93 -5.59
C ALA A 192 0.52 -2.31 -5.39
N HIS A 193 0.46 -3.21 -6.38
CA HIS A 193 0.97 -4.60 -6.24
C HIS A 193 1.85 -5.06 -7.42
N ALA A 194 2.22 -4.16 -8.33
CA ALA A 194 3.04 -4.48 -9.49
C ALA A 194 4.05 -3.36 -9.71
N GLY A 195 5.30 -3.69 -10.02
CA GLY A 195 6.36 -2.69 -10.16
C GLY A 195 7.63 -3.06 -9.43
N LEU A 196 8.61 -2.17 -9.52
CA LEU A 196 9.91 -2.23 -8.84
C LEU A 196 9.78 -1.75 -7.39
N LEU A 197 9.01 -0.69 -7.14
CA LEU A 197 8.71 -0.14 -5.83
C LEU A 197 7.50 -0.85 -5.22
N ARG A 198 7.75 -1.98 -4.55
CA ARG A 198 6.71 -2.73 -3.84
C ARG A 198 6.55 -2.21 -2.42
N VAL A 199 5.32 -2.17 -1.93
CA VAL A 199 5.06 -1.89 -0.51
C VAL A 199 5.71 -2.98 0.31
N ASP A 200 6.66 -2.56 1.15
CA ASP A 200 7.42 -3.46 1.97
C ASP A 200 6.54 -4.14 3.02
N LYS A 201 6.64 -5.47 3.10
CA LYS A 201 5.93 -6.31 4.08
C LYS A 201 6.84 -6.73 5.24
N HIS A 202 8.07 -6.22 5.32
CA HIS A 202 9.05 -6.62 6.34
C HIS A 202 8.47 -6.56 7.76
N ALA A 203 7.70 -5.52 8.10
CA ALA A 203 7.05 -5.42 9.42
C ALA A 203 6.13 -6.62 9.75
N LEU A 204 5.32 -7.09 8.79
CA LEU A 204 4.46 -8.25 8.98
C LEU A 204 5.26 -9.57 8.99
N ILE A 205 6.32 -9.66 8.19
CA ILE A 205 7.20 -10.83 8.14
C ILE A 205 7.98 -10.97 9.45
N ASP A 206 8.52 -9.87 9.97
CA ASP A 206 9.28 -9.86 11.23
C ASP A 206 8.35 -10.16 12.40
N LEU A 207 7.11 -9.63 12.38
CA LEU A 207 6.06 -10.02 13.32
C LEU A 207 5.78 -11.54 13.25
N GLN A 208 5.57 -12.09 12.05
CA GLN A 208 5.32 -13.52 11.85
C GLN A 208 6.44 -14.38 12.46
N ARG A 209 7.70 -14.05 12.17
CA ARG A 209 8.87 -14.75 12.75
C ARG A 209 8.91 -14.63 14.28
N SER A 210 8.59 -13.46 14.82
CA SER A 210 8.55 -13.25 16.27
C SER A 210 7.48 -14.11 16.96
N MET A 211 6.30 -14.26 16.35
CA MET A 211 5.20 -15.08 16.86
C MET A 211 5.51 -16.58 16.78
N GLN A 212 6.23 -17.02 15.75
CA GLN A 212 6.68 -18.39 15.60
C GLN A 212 7.75 -18.76 16.64
N THR A 213 8.62 -17.82 16.99
CA THR A 213 9.70 -18.04 17.98
C THR A 213 9.17 -18.02 19.41
N ALA A 214 8.16 -17.20 19.70
CA ALA A 214 7.65 -16.98 21.06
C ALA A 214 6.87 -18.15 21.67
N GLN A 215 6.24 -19.00 20.84
CA GLN A 215 5.54 -20.22 21.27
C GLN A 215 5.45 -21.19 20.06
N PRO A 216 5.97 -22.43 20.17
CA PRO A 216 5.70 -23.47 19.18
C PRO A 216 4.18 -23.74 19.12
N ARG A 217 3.63 -24.04 17.93
CA ARG A 217 2.21 -24.45 17.81
C ARG A 217 1.96 -25.64 18.73
N SER A 218 0.85 -25.66 19.47
CA SER A 218 0.50 -26.86 20.25
C SER A 218 0.25 -27.99 19.25
N GLU A 219 1.01 -29.07 19.34
CA GLU A 219 0.71 -30.30 18.61
C GLU A 219 -0.70 -30.74 19.06
N ARG A 220 -1.64 -30.72 18.11
CA ARG A 220 -2.99 -31.28 18.30
C ARG A 220 -2.94 -32.79 18.06
#